data_AF-A0A1A8ZD95-F1
#
_entry.id   AF-A0A1A8ZD95-F1
#
_cell.length_a   1.000
_cell.length_b   1.000
_cell.length_c   1.000
_cell.angle_alpha   90.00
_cell.angle_beta   90.00
_cell.angle_gamma   90.00
#
_symmetry.space_group_name_H-M   'P 1'
#
loop_
_entity.id
_entity.type
_entity.pdbx_description
1 polymer ?
#
loop_
_entity_poly.entity_id
_entity_poly.type
_entity_poly.pdbx_seq_one_letter_code
_entity_poly.pdbx_strand_id
1 'polypeptide(L)'
;MIEIDTDVELFHPADRVWRALTERPLLATWFAEAAPAAGLVLRTAGLPGFDTDVAVQVRAQRAPELLVARLREDARQTLLTARLTATGHGCRLALHELLEQGTWDAEGRAEQHRQALTVRLPALLDWLAFQQVDLRREEDALTRELPVLRPRVGNGRRRVLLAAGLGCLALAGGAGLWAARPDPPPPARVPEAAPLRMPSVAAPTPVATPTRRPPATGRATPSASPTPTATPGRTRSPSAAPVALTARYETVADRVFGYRGELVVTNPGPTVGADWAATVTLGGGASVGTVNGAEWTQEGTRVTFTGATPAAGASVTVRFDVRDPDPLATAPRGCTIDGSPCAGL
;
A
#
# COMPACT_ATOMS: atom_id res chain seq x y z
N MET A 1 -2.56 -36.93 4.67
CA MET A 1 -3.42 -35.74 4.58
C MET A 1 -2.62 -34.61 5.18
N ILE A 2 -2.47 -33.49 4.48
CA ILE A 2 -1.65 -32.36 4.94
C ILE A 2 -2.60 -31.24 5.34
N GLU A 3 -2.47 -30.79 6.57
CA GLU A 3 -3.28 -29.75 7.19
C GLU A 3 -2.36 -28.65 7.71
N ILE A 4 -2.79 -27.40 7.57
CA ILE A 4 -2.10 -26.23 8.09
C ILE A 4 -3.08 -25.50 9.00
N ASP A 5 -2.69 -25.36 10.26
CA ASP A 5 -3.41 -24.59 11.25
C ASP A 5 -2.60 -23.35 11.62
N THR A 6 -3.28 -22.20 11.69
CA THR A 6 -2.68 -20.95 12.16
C THR A 6 -3.74 -20.14 12.89
N ASP A 7 -3.45 -19.70 14.10
CA ASP A 7 -4.34 -18.85 14.86
C ASP A 7 -3.63 -17.61 15.41
N VAL A 8 -4.40 -16.54 15.60
CA VAL A 8 -3.91 -15.27 16.11
C VAL A 8 -4.99 -14.57 16.94
N GLU A 9 -4.57 -13.95 18.04
CA GLU A 9 -5.40 -13.03 18.82
C GLU A 9 -5.25 -11.61 18.28
N LEU A 10 -6.38 -10.98 17.95
CA LEU A 10 -6.43 -9.65 17.35
C LEU A 10 -7.18 -8.70 18.28
N PHE A 11 -6.56 -7.57 18.63
CA PHE A 11 -7.15 -6.52 19.48
C PHE A 11 -8.10 -5.60 18.70
N HIS A 12 -8.94 -6.18 17.85
CA HIS A 12 -9.92 -5.47 17.03
C HIS A 12 -11.29 -6.16 17.05
N PRO A 13 -12.39 -5.42 16.80
CA PRO A 13 -13.72 -6.00 16.72
C PRO A 13 -13.82 -7.00 15.56
N ALA A 14 -14.59 -8.07 15.75
CA ALA A 14 -14.78 -9.12 14.75
C ALA A 14 -15.28 -8.57 13.41
N ASP A 15 -16.15 -7.55 13.40
CA ASP A 15 -16.65 -6.93 12.17
C ASP A 15 -15.54 -6.27 11.36
N ARG A 16 -14.55 -5.64 12.02
CA ARG A 16 -13.41 -5.01 11.32
C ARG A 16 -12.52 -6.06 10.67
N VAL A 17 -12.25 -7.15 11.41
CA VAL A 17 -11.46 -8.27 10.88
C VAL A 17 -12.19 -8.96 9.73
N TRP A 18 -13.51 -9.16 9.87
CA TRP A 18 -14.34 -9.73 8.82
C TRP A 18 -14.30 -8.94 7.51
N ARG A 19 -14.38 -7.60 7.60
CA ARG A 19 -14.19 -6.73 6.44
C ARG A 19 -12.83 -6.92 5.78
N ALA A 20 -11.75 -6.94 6.57
CA ALA A 20 -10.40 -7.17 6.04
C ALA A 20 -10.22 -8.54 5.34
N LEU A 21 -10.97 -9.56 5.78
CA LEU A 21 -10.94 -10.91 5.18
C LEU A 21 -11.83 -11.07 3.93
N THR A 22 -12.81 -10.19 3.72
CA THR A 22 -13.85 -10.40 2.70
C THR A 22 -13.94 -9.28 1.67
N GLU A 23 -13.54 -8.06 2.02
CA GLU A 23 -13.50 -6.94 1.09
C GLU A 23 -12.24 -7.04 0.22
N ARG A 24 -12.46 -7.26 -1.09
CA ARG A 24 -11.40 -7.30 -2.11
C ARG A 24 -10.35 -6.18 -2.01
N PRO A 25 -10.72 -4.89 -1.87
CA PRO A 25 -9.72 -3.84 -1.77
C PRO A 25 -8.82 -4.01 -0.55
N LEU A 26 -9.37 -4.44 0.59
CA LEU A 26 -8.60 -4.67 1.80
C LEU A 26 -7.72 -5.91 1.68
N LEU A 27 -8.22 -7.02 1.11
CA LEU A 27 -7.43 -8.22 0.84
C LEU A 27 -6.19 -7.91 -0.02
N ALA A 28 -6.35 -7.07 -1.04
CA ALA A 28 -5.24 -6.61 -1.87
C ALA A 28 -4.18 -5.85 -1.08
N THR A 29 -4.59 -5.12 -0.05
CA THR A 29 -3.70 -4.32 0.80
C THR A 29 -2.78 -5.18 1.66
N TRP A 30 -3.30 -6.22 2.33
CA TRP A 30 -2.52 -6.97 3.33
C TRP A 30 -2.05 -8.35 2.88
N PHE A 31 -2.71 -8.97 1.90
CA PHE A 31 -2.42 -10.34 1.48
C PHE A 31 -1.92 -10.42 0.04
N ALA A 32 -2.83 -10.28 -0.93
CA ALA A 32 -2.57 -10.43 -2.36
C ALA A 32 -3.68 -9.75 -3.17
N GLU A 33 -3.33 -9.19 -4.33
CA GLU A 33 -4.28 -8.49 -5.20
C GLU A 33 -5.47 -9.40 -5.57
N ALA A 34 -6.68 -8.87 -5.44
CA ALA A 34 -7.93 -9.59 -5.65
C ALA A 34 -8.61 -9.15 -6.96
N ALA A 35 -8.40 -9.91 -8.04
CA ALA A 35 -8.94 -9.62 -9.36
C ALA A 35 -10.31 -10.30 -9.58
N PRO A 36 -11.31 -9.59 -10.15
CA PRO A 36 -12.52 -10.23 -10.66
C PRO A 36 -12.22 -10.99 -11.96
N ALA A 37 -12.52 -12.28 -11.99
CA ALA A 37 -12.54 -13.13 -13.18
C ALA A 37 -13.92 -13.80 -13.31
N ALA A 38 -14.00 -15.01 -13.87
CA ALA A 38 -15.18 -15.89 -13.73
C ALA A 38 -15.47 -16.30 -12.26
N GLY A 39 -14.65 -15.81 -11.32
CA GLY A 39 -14.74 -15.92 -9.87
C GLY A 39 -13.75 -14.93 -9.24
N LEU A 40 -13.43 -15.10 -7.96
CA LEU A 40 -12.36 -14.33 -7.31
C LEU A 40 -11.01 -14.99 -7.59
N VAL A 41 -10.02 -14.23 -8.05
CA VAL A 41 -8.63 -14.70 -8.21
C VAL A 41 -7.71 -13.84 -7.35
N LEU A 42 -6.86 -14.49 -6.55
CA LEU A 42 -5.81 -13.84 -5.77
C LEU A 42 -4.48 -13.97 -6.51
N ARG A 43 -3.80 -12.85 -6.73
CA ARG A 43 -2.48 -12.77 -7.38
C ARG A 43 -1.38 -13.20 -6.40
N THR A 44 -1.27 -14.50 -6.19
CA THR A 44 -0.35 -15.10 -5.22
C THR A 44 0.92 -15.65 -5.84
N ALA A 45 1.05 -15.63 -7.17
CA ALA A 45 2.25 -16.10 -7.85
C ALA A 45 3.51 -15.40 -7.31
N GLY A 46 4.50 -16.18 -6.89
CA GLY A 46 5.77 -15.68 -6.35
C GLY A 46 5.75 -15.41 -4.83
N LEU A 47 4.62 -15.61 -4.15
CA LEU A 47 4.60 -15.65 -2.68
C LEU A 47 5.15 -16.99 -2.16
N PRO A 48 5.82 -17.01 -0.99
CA PRO A 48 6.28 -18.27 -0.39
C PRO A 48 5.12 -19.26 -0.20
N GLY A 49 5.30 -20.49 -0.66
CA GLY A 49 4.25 -21.52 -0.62
C GLY A 49 3.15 -21.39 -1.69
N PHE A 50 3.32 -20.51 -2.68
CA PHE A 50 2.43 -20.36 -3.83
C PHE A 50 3.24 -20.45 -5.14
N ASP A 51 2.84 -21.37 -6.01
CA ASP A 51 3.44 -21.56 -7.34
C ASP A 51 2.71 -20.72 -8.40
N THR A 52 1.41 -20.45 -8.21
CA THR A 52 0.62 -19.64 -9.14
C THR A 52 -0.48 -18.85 -8.45
N ASP A 53 -1.26 -18.11 -9.23
CA ASP A 53 -2.42 -17.40 -8.76
C ASP A 53 -3.52 -18.37 -8.31
N VAL A 54 -4.16 -18.03 -7.20
CA VAL A 54 -5.17 -18.87 -6.58
C VAL A 54 -6.57 -18.41 -6.99
N ALA A 55 -7.32 -19.30 -7.62
CA ALA A 55 -8.74 -19.12 -7.82
C ALA A 55 -9.50 -19.48 -6.54
N VAL A 56 -10.35 -18.57 -6.06
CA VAL A 56 -11.11 -18.69 -4.82
C VAL A 56 -12.58 -18.91 -5.13
N GLN A 57 -13.15 -19.97 -4.57
CA GLN A 57 -14.57 -20.27 -4.62
C GLN A 57 -15.14 -20.36 -3.21
N VAL A 58 -15.87 -19.32 -2.79
CA VAL A 58 -16.54 -19.31 -1.49
C VAL A 58 -17.64 -20.38 -1.46
N ARG A 59 -17.58 -21.25 -0.45
CA ARG A 59 -18.52 -22.37 -0.24
C ARG A 59 -19.53 -22.09 0.86
N ALA A 60 -19.09 -21.44 1.93
CA ALA A 60 -19.96 -20.99 3.01
C ALA A 60 -19.45 -19.68 3.58
N GLN A 61 -20.37 -18.81 3.97
CA GLN A 61 -20.07 -17.53 4.58
C GLN A 61 -21.14 -17.20 5.62
N ARG A 62 -20.72 -16.92 6.85
CA ARG A 62 -21.56 -16.43 7.95
C ARG A 62 -20.83 -15.28 8.60
N ALA A 63 -21.28 -14.06 8.34
CA ALA A 63 -20.67 -12.88 8.93
C ALA A 63 -21.01 -12.74 10.42
N PRO A 64 -20.08 -12.31 11.28
CA PRO A 64 -18.63 -12.17 11.05
C PRO A 64 -17.82 -13.45 11.41
N GLU A 65 -18.47 -14.59 11.62
CA GLU A 65 -17.91 -15.75 12.33
C GLU A 65 -17.13 -16.76 11.46
N LEU A 66 -17.55 -16.99 10.21
CA LEU A 66 -17.08 -18.15 9.44
C LEU A 66 -17.01 -17.88 7.94
N LEU A 67 -15.84 -18.11 7.35
CA LEU A 67 -15.64 -18.17 5.90
C LEU A 67 -15.05 -19.54 5.54
N VAL A 68 -15.69 -20.24 4.60
CA VAL A 68 -15.17 -21.47 4.01
C VAL A 68 -15.04 -21.25 2.51
N ALA A 69 -13.84 -21.43 1.98
CA ALA A 69 -13.54 -21.26 0.57
C ALA A 69 -12.73 -22.45 0.05
N ARG A 70 -13.04 -22.88 -1.17
CA ARG A 70 -12.18 -23.80 -1.91
C ARG A 70 -11.19 -22.98 -2.71
N LEU A 71 -9.91 -23.26 -2.55
CA LEU A 71 -8.84 -22.64 -3.29
C LEU A 71 -8.37 -23.61 -4.36
N ARG A 72 -8.14 -23.10 -5.58
CA ARG A 72 -7.58 -23.88 -6.67
C ARG A 72 -6.33 -23.18 -7.18
N GLU A 73 -5.23 -23.92 -7.17
CA GLU A 73 -3.91 -23.43 -7.52
C GLU A 73 -3.30 -24.40 -8.54
N ASP A 74 -3.45 -24.08 -9.82
CA ASP A 74 -3.17 -25.01 -10.93
C ASP A 74 -3.93 -26.35 -10.77
N ALA A 75 -3.20 -27.48 -10.64
CA ALA A 75 -3.75 -28.81 -10.38
C ALA A 75 -4.04 -29.10 -8.90
N ARG A 76 -3.71 -28.18 -8.00
CA ARG A 76 -3.93 -28.34 -6.55
C ARG A 76 -5.24 -27.74 -6.12
N GLN A 77 -5.81 -28.35 -5.10
CA GLN A 77 -7.08 -27.91 -4.54
C GLN A 77 -7.06 -28.06 -3.03
N THR A 78 -7.42 -26.99 -2.33
CA THR A 78 -7.43 -26.93 -0.88
C THR A 78 -8.76 -26.36 -0.38
N LEU A 79 -9.10 -26.70 0.85
CA LEU A 79 -10.25 -26.16 1.56
C LEU A 79 -9.74 -25.26 2.69
N LEU A 80 -9.99 -23.97 2.56
CA LEU A 80 -9.67 -22.96 3.55
C LEU A 80 -10.89 -22.69 4.44
N THR A 81 -10.69 -22.72 5.75
CA THR A 81 -11.68 -22.34 6.75
C THR A 81 -11.09 -21.26 7.65
N ALA A 82 -11.69 -20.08 7.64
CA ALA A 82 -11.38 -18.99 8.57
C ALA A 82 -12.53 -18.85 9.57
N ARG A 83 -12.21 -18.93 10.87
CA ARG A 83 -13.15 -18.75 11.98
C ARG A 83 -12.76 -17.56 12.82
N LEU A 84 -13.70 -16.66 13.06
CA LEU A 84 -13.56 -15.55 13.99
C LEU A 84 -14.40 -15.82 15.23
N THR A 85 -13.77 -15.76 16.39
CA THR A 85 -14.42 -15.89 17.70
C THR A 85 -14.21 -14.60 18.47
N ALA A 86 -15.29 -13.89 18.82
CA ALA A 86 -15.17 -12.69 19.65
C ALA A 86 -14.57 -13.04 21.03
N THR A 87 -13.67 -12.18 21.51
CA THR A 87 -13.05 -12.29 22.84
C THR A 87 -13.34 -11.02 23.64
N GLY A 88 -13.01 -11.01 24.94
CA GLY A 88 -13.26 -9.84 25.79
C GLY A 88 -12.50 -8.57 25.36
N HIS A 89 -11.43 -8.72 24.57
CA HIS A 89 -10.55 -7.62 24.16
C HIS A 89 -10.45 -7.45 22.63
N GLY A 90 -11.21 -8.22 21.85
CA GLY A 90 -11.14 -8.22 20.40
C GLY A 90 -11.73 -9.50 19.80
N CYS A 91 -10.94 -10.23 19.02
CA CYS A 91 -11.33 -11.52 18.48
C CYS A 91 -10.13 -12.41 18.21
N ARG A 92 -10.36 -13.73 18.19
CA ARG A 92 -9.41 -14.74 17.74
C ARG A 92 -9.76 -15.15 16.32
N LEU A 93 -8.77 -15.11 15.43
CA LEU A 93 -8.88 -15.64 14.07
C LEU A 93 -8.14 -16.98 14.01
N ALA A 94 -8.87 -18.05 13.67
CA ALA A 94 -8.30 -19.37 13.39
C ALA A 94 -8.45 -19.69 11.90
N LEU A 95 -7.33 -19.93 11.23
CA LEU A 95 -7.22 -20.32 9.84
C LEU A 95 -6.82 -21.79 9.76
N HIS A 96 -7.61 -22.59 9.07
CA HIS A 96 -7.33 -24.00 8.80
C HIS A 96 -7.37 -24.24 7.29
N GLU A 97 -6.27 -24.73 6.72
CA GLU A 97 -6.18 -25.09 5.30
C GLU A 97 -5.89 -26.57 5.14
N LEU A 98 -6.79 -27.28 4.46
CA LEU A 98 -6.69 -28.72 4.21
C LEU A 98 -6.42 -28.99 2.73
N LEU A 99 -5.37 -29.75 2.42
CA LEU A 99 -5.06 -30.18 1.07
C LEU A 99 -5.98 -31.33 0.63
N GLU A 100 -6.86 -31.07 -0.33
CA GLU A 100 -7.76 -32.08 -0.89
C GLU A 100 -7.12 -32.85 -2.06
N GLN A 101 -6.37 -32.14 -2.92
CA GLN A 101 -5.75 -32.71 -4.12
C GLN A 101 -4.40 -32.07 -4.43
N GLY A 102 -3.44 -32.89 -4.86
CA GLY A 102 -2.09 -32.49 -5.25
C GLY A 102 -1.07 -32.61 -4.11
N THR A 103 0.02 -31.85 -4.22
CA THR A 103 1.13 -31.79 -3.26
C THR A 103 1.57 -30.35 -3.09
N TRP A 104 2.00 -29.94 -1.90
CA TRP A 104 2.50 -28.59 -1.67
C TRP A 104 3.66 -28.56 -0.68
N ASP A 105 4.38 -27.45 -0.65
CA ASP A 105 5.29 -27.12 0.44
C ASP A 105 4.49 -26.58 1.64
N ALA A 106 4.19 -27.47 2.59
CA ALA A 106 3.40 -27.13 3.76
C ALA A 106 4.10 -26.13 4.68
N GLU A 107 5.44 -26.15 4.73
CA GLU A 107 6.21 -25.29 5.62
C GLU A 107 6.24 -23.86 5.10
N GLY A 108 6.57 -23.67 3.81
CA GLY A 108 6.51 -22.36 3.16
C GLY A 108 5.10 -21.76 3.20
N ARG A 109 4.07 -22.58 2.98
CA ARG A 109 2.66 -22.16 3.06
C ARG A 109 2.26 -21.73 4.47
N ALA A 110 2.65 -22.50 5.49
CA ALA A 110 2.37 -22.17 6.88
C ALA A 110 3.09 -20.90 7.35
N GLU A 111 4.35 -20.70 6.92
CA GLU A 111 5.10 -19.47 7.20
C GLU A 111 4.42 -18.25 6.56
N GLN A 112 3.99 -18.36 5.30
CA GLN A 112 3.31 -17.26 4.62
C GLN A 112 1.99 -16.89 5.31
N HIS A 113 1.20 -17.88 5.75
CA HIS A 113 -0.01 -17.62 6.54
C HIS A 113 0.32 -16.94 7.86
N ARG A 114 1.33 -17.43 8.58
CA ARG A 114 1.77 -16.84 9.84
C ARG A 114 2.20 -15.39 9.64
N GLN A 115 3.04 -15.10 8.65
CA GLN A 115 3.50 -13.75 8.36
C GLN A 115 2.33 -12.83 8.01
N ALA A 116 1.41 -13.29 7.16
CA ALA A 116 0.26 -12.50 6.76
C ALA A 116 -0.66 -12.19 7.94
N LEU A 117 -0.96 -13.17 8.79
CA LEU A 117 -1.88 -13.04 9.92
C LEU A 117 -1.30 -12.34 11.16
N THR A 118 0.02 -12.44 11.39
CA THR A 118 0.66 -11.86 12.59
C THR A 118 1.32 -10.51 12.36
N VAL A 119 1.63 -10.17 11.10
CA VAL A 119 2.31 -8.91 10.77
C VAL A 119 1.44 -8.02 9.90
N ARG A 120 1.00 -8.51 8.73
CA ARG A 120 0.35 -7.66 7.72
C ARG A 120 -1.09 -7.32 8.08
N LEU A 121 -1.88 -8.31 8.50
CA LEU A 121 -3.27 -8.11 8.90
C LEU A 121 -3.39 -7.15 10.09
N PRO A 122 -2.66 -7.31 11.21
CA PRO A 122 -2.71 -6.35 12.33
C PRO A 122 -2.37 -4.92 11.90
N ALA A 123 -1.34 -4.73 11.06
CA ALA A 123 -0.98 -3.40 10.56
C ALA A 123 -2.12 -2.73 9.76
N LEU A 124 -2.86 -3.49 8.95
CA LEU A 124 -4.07 -3.01 8.28
C LEU A 124 -5.18 -2.66 9.25
N LEU A 125 -5.42 -3.51 10.24
CA LEU A 125 -6.50 -3.31 11.20
C LEU A 125 -6.25 -2.09 12.10
N ASP A 126 -4.99 -1.86 12.50
CA ASP A 126 -4.56 -0.66 13.20
C ASP A 126 -4.80 0.58 12.36
N TRP A 127 -4.38 0.57 11.10
CA TRP A 127 -4.63 1.68 10.17
C TRP A 127 -6.12 1.99 10.01
N LEU A 128 -6.96 0.95 9.80
CA LEU A 128 -8.41 1.10 9.74
C LEU A 128 -9.00 1.68 11.03
N ALA A 129 -8.43 1.33 12.18
CA ALA A 129 -8.84 1.89 13.46
C ALA A 129 -8.47 3.37 13.59
N PHE A 130 -7.27 3.76 13.14
CA PHE A 130 -6.83 5.17 13.13
C PHE A 130 -7.72 6.04 12.23
N GLN A 131 -8.02 5.60 11.01
CA GLN A 131 -8.88 6.36 10.10
C GLN A 131 -10.28 6.65 10.69
N GLN A 132 -10.84 5.74 11.47
CA GLN A 132 -12.13 5.96 12.12
C GLN A 132 -12.08 7.05 13.20
N VAL A 133 -10.91 7.29 13.80
CA VAL A 133 -10.72 8.35 14.81
C VAL A 133 -10.49 9.70 14.12
N ASP A 134 -9.71 9.74 13.05
CA ASP A 134 -9.39 10.97 12.33
C ASP A 134 -10.60 11.56 11.59
N LEU A 135 -11.42 10.72 10.94
CA LEU A 135 -12.62 11.19 10.23
C LEU A 135 -13.69 11.76 11.17
N ARG A 136 -13.78 11.25 12.41
CA ARG A 136 -14.70 11.79 13.42
C ARG A 136 -14.25 13.15 13.97
N ARG A 137 -12.98 13.51 13.82
CA ARG A 137 -12.48 14.82 14.26
C ARG A 137 -12.90 15.96 13.33
N GLU A 138 -13.13 15.67 12.04
CA GLU A 138 -13.63 16.67 11.09
C GLU A 138 -15.16 16.80 11.09
N GLU A 139 -15.90 15.73 11.39
CA GLU A 139 -17.37 15.80 11.51
C GLU A 139 -17.85 16.56 12.77
N ASP A 140 -17.06 16.60 13.85
CA ASP A 140 -17.38 17.37 15.07
C ASP A 140 -16.81 18.80 15.10
N ALA A 141 -16.26 19.31 13.98
CA ALA A 141 -15.81 20.69 13.84
C ALA A 141 -16.96 21.73 13.76
N LEU A 142 -18.21 21.34 14.07
CA LEU A 142 -19.35 22.23 14.23
C LEU A 142 -19.54 22.79 15.65
N THR A 143 -18.62 22.51 16.60
CA THR A 143 -18.73 23.00 17.99
C THR A 143 -17.56 23.88 18.46
N ARG A 144 -17.07 24.78 17.61
CA ARG A 144 -16.21 25.89 18.05
C ARG A 144 -16.50 27.23 17.39
N GLU A 145 -17.79 27.57 17.26
CA GLU A 145 -18.15 28.98 17.34
C GLU A 145 -18.03 29.42 18.80
N LEU A 146 -16.95 30.15 19.09
CA LEU A 146 -16.81 30.94 20.31
C LEU A 146 -18.06 31.83 20.46
N PRO A 147 -18.80 31.77 21.59
CA PRO A 147 -19.95 32.63 21.77
C PRO A 147 -19.45 34.06 21.95
N VAL A 148 -19.60 34.87 20.90
CA VAL A 148 -19.52 36.32 21.01
C VAL A 148 -20.71 36.75 21.90
N LEU A 149 -20.43 37.03 23.17
CA LEU A 149 -21.39 37.63 24.10
C LEU A 149 -21.83 38.99 23.53
N ARG A 150 -23.00 39.02 22.89
CA ARG A 150 -23.74 40.27 22.63
C ARG A 150 -24.84 40.41 23.68
N PRO A 151 -25.02 41.59 24.29
CA PRO A 151 -26.00 41.80 25.35
C PRO A 151 -27.42 41.67 24.80
N ARG A 152 -28.22 40.87 25.51
CA ARG A 152 -29.60 40.50 25.17
C ARG A 152 -30.55 41.56 25.72
N VAL A 153 -31.22 42.30 24.84
CA VAL A 153 -32.37 43.16 25.17
C VAL A 153 -33.65 42.40 24.79
N GLY A 154 -34.56 42.27 25.77
CA GLY A 154 -36.00 42.37 25.56
C GLY A 154 -36.78 41.16 25.04
N ASN A 155 -37.50 40.53 25.98
CA ASN A 155 -38.90 40.08 25.94
C ASN A 155 -39.48 39.38 24.70
N GLY A 156 -40.08 38.20 24.92
CA GLY A 156 -41.16 37.72 24.04
C GLY A 156 -41.58 36.27 24.24
N ARG A 157 -42.58 36.04 25.10
CA ARG A 157 -43.39 34.81 25.21
C ARG A 157 -43.89 34.33 23.83
N ARG A 158 -43.82 33.01 23.55
CA ARG A 158 -44.98 32.09 23.28
C ARG A 158 -44.59 30.76 22.60
N ARG A 159 -45.13 29.67 23.18
CA ARG A 159 -45.78 28.47 22.58
C ARG A 159 -44.92 27.55 21.68
N VAL A 160 -44.54 26.35 22.14
CA VAL A 160 -45.26 25.04 22.00
C VAL A 160 -45.54 24.66 20.53
N LEU A 161 -44.89 23.61 20.00
CA LEU A 161 -45.52 22.34 19.57
C LEU A 161 -44.52 21.34 18.94
N LEU A 162 -44.86 20.08 19.16
CA LEU A 162 -44.27 18.80 18.75
C LEU A 162 -43.98 18.64 17.24
N ALA A 163 -42.98 17.80 16.92
CA ALA A 163 -43.07 16.86 15.81
C ALA A 163 -42.19 15.62 16.07
N ALA A 164 -42.86 14.48 16.26
CA ALA A 164 -42.31 13.14 16.13
C ALA A 164 -42.52 12.64 14.69
N GLY A 165 -41.68 11.73 14.21
CA GLY A 165 -41.91 10.97 12.98
C GLY A 165 -40.60 10.46 12.38
N LEU A 166 -40.25 9.21 12.64
CA LEU A 166 -40.48 8.05 11.75
C LEU A 166 -39.42 7.92 10.65
N GLY A 167 -38.56 6.90 10.80
CA GLY A 167 -37.57 6.50 9.81
C GLY A 167 -36.97 5.11 10.09
N CYS A 168 -37.81 4.14 10.45
CA CYS A 168 -37.46 2.72 10.33
C CYS A 168 -38.05 2.20 9.02
N LEU A 169 -37.22 1.79 8.05
CA LEU A 169 -37.41 0.59 7.21
C LEU A 169 -36.38 0.50 6.06
N ALA A 170 -36.01 -0.75 5.77
CA ALA A 170 -35.14 -1.26 4.70
C ALA A 170 -33.63 -1.05 4.96
N LEU A 171 -32.81 -2.09 5.20
CA LEU A 171 -32.66 -3.27 4.35
C LEU A 171 -32.44 -4.55 5.17
N ALA A 172 -33.48 -5.38 5.25
CA ALA A 172 -33.33 -6.82 5.39
C ALA A 172 -33.30 -7.40 3.97
N GLY A 173 -32.21 -8.06 3.59
CA GLY A 173 -32.11 -8.72 2.30
C GLY A 173 -30.80 -9.49 2.16
N GLY A 174 -30.86 -10.82 2.30
CA GLY A 174 -29.74 -11.71 1.96
C GLY A 174 -29.49 -12.89 2.89
N ALA A 175 -30.49 -13.43 3.60
CA ALA A 175 -30.36 -14.70 4.33
C ALA A 175 -31.42 -15.70 3.85
N GLY A 176 -31.01 -16.60 2.96
CA GLY A 176 -31.78 -17.73 2.43
C GLY A 176 -30.97 -18.29 1.25
N LEU A 177 -30.48 -19.52 1.23
CA LEU A 177 -31.05 -20.79 1.63
C LEU A 177 -29.94 -21.74 2.15
N TRP A 178 -30.36 -22.91 2.63
CA TRP A 178 -29.57 -24.09 3.06
C TRP A 178 -29.47 -24.31 4.57
N ALA A 179 -30.63 -24.53 5.18
CA ALA A 179 -30.75 -25.31 6.41
C ALA A 179 -31.06 -26.77 6.04
N ALA A 180 -30.14 -27.67 6.39
CA ALA A 180 -30.35 -29.03 6.89
C ALA A 180 -29.17 -29.91 6.50
N ARG A 181 -28.30 -30.26 7.46
CA ARG A 181 -27.70 -31.60 7.53
C ARG A 181 -27.23 -31.91 8.97
N PRO A 182 -27.20 -33.20 9.36
CA PRO A 182 -27.12 -33.64 10.75
C PRO A 182 -25.69 -33.64 11.30
N ASP A 183 -25.58 -33.57 12.63
CA ASP A 183 -24.32 -33.56 13.39
C ASP A 183 -23.49 -34.85 13.21
N PRO A 184 -22.17 -34.73 13.00
CA PRO A 184 -21.25 -35.87 13.07
C PRO A 184 -20.94 -36.25 14.54
N PRO A 185 -20.76 -37.55 14.83
CA PRO A 185 -20.48 -38.04 16.19
C PRO A 185 -19.06 -37.67 16.67
N PRO A 186 -18.84 -37.57 17.99
CA PRO A 186 -17.57 -37.12 18.55
C PRO A 186 -16.44 -38.15 18.34
N PRO A 187 -15.21 -37.71 18.01
CA PRO A 187 -14.08 -38.60 17.84
C PRO A 187 -13.54 -39.13 19.19
N ALA A 188 -13.11 -40.39 19.16
CA ALA A 188 -12.47 -41.10 20.26
C ALA A 188 -11.04 -40.59 20.53
N ARG A 189 -10.62 -40.61 21.80
CA ARG A 189 -9.27 -40.22 22.26
C ARG A 189 -8.22 -41.21 21.78
N VAL A 190 -7.11 -40.70 21.25
CA VAL A 190 -5.89 -41.47 20.92
C VAL A 190 -4.71 -40.89 21.72
N PRO A 191 -3.80 -41.74 22.24
CA PRO A 191 -2.85 -41.36 23.29
C PRO A 191 -1.60 -40.63 22.80
N GLU A 192 -1.01 -39.94 23.76
CA GLU A 192 0.20 -39.12 23.75
C GLU A 192 1.47 -39.89 23.34
N ALA A 193 2.24 -39.34 22.40
CA ALA A 193 3.52 -39.89 21.95
C ALA A 193 4.70 -39.03 22.44
N ALA A 194 5.73 -39.73 22.94
CA ALA A 194 6.92 -39.21 23.59
C ALA A 194 7.88 -38.43 22.65
N PRO A 195 8.73 -37.53 23.19
CA PRO A 195 9.57 -36.63 22.40
C PRO A 195 10.82 -37.32 21.82
N LEU A 196 11.16 -36.98 20.57
CA LEU A 196 12.38 -37.41 19.89
C LEU A 196 13.47 -36.32 19.93
N ARG A 197 14.72 -36.79 20.12
CA ARG A 197 15.97 -36.02 20.22
C ARG A 197 16.41 -35.47 18.85
N MET A 198 16.98 -34.26 18.86
CA MET A 198 17.63 -33.65 17.70
C MET A 198 19.16 -33.87 17.70
N PRO A 199 19.80 -34.07 16.53
CA PRO A 199 21.24 -33.92 16.37
C PRO A 199 21.63 -32.48 15.98
N SER A 200 22.73 -32.01 16.55
CA SER A 200 23.37 -30.70 16.33
C SER A 200 24.37 -30.78 15.16
N VAL A 201 24.34 -29.81 14.24
CA VAL A 201 25.29 -29.70 13.12
C VAL A 201 26.00 -28.36 13.19
N ALA A 202 27.34 -28.41 13.12
CA ALA A 202 28.26 -27.29 13.21
C ALA A 202 28.36 -26.47 11.91
N ALA A 203 28.54 -25.16 12.04
CA ALA A 203 28.68 -24.20 10.95
C ALA A 203 30.14 -24.06 10.47
N PRO A 204 30.39 -23.90 9.15
CA PRO A 204 31.71 -23.56 8.63
C PRO A 204 31.95 -22.04 8.55
N THR A 205 33.23 -21.66 8.72
CA THR A 205 33.78 -20.29 8.70
C THR A 205 34.00 -19.73 7.29
N PRO A 206 33.89 -18.40 7.07
CA PRO A 206 34.11 -17.77 5.77
C PRO A 206 35.60 -17.45 5.48
N VAL A 207 35.99 -17.62 4.21
CA VAL A 207 37.32 -17.30 3.66
C VAL A 207 37.28 -15.95 2.94
N ALA A 208 38.24 -15.08 3.23
CA ALA A 208 38.40 -13.75 2.62
C ALA A 208 39.10 -13.80 1.26
N THR A 209 38.70 -12.93 0.33
CA THR A 209 39.28 -12.78 -1.02
C THR A 209 39.97 -11.41 -1.17
N PRO A 210 41.16 -11.31 -1.79
CA PRO A 210 41.96 -10.08 -1.80
C PRO A 210 41.61 -9.07 -2.90
N THR A 211 41.79 -7.80 -2.55
CA THR A 211 41.64 -6.57 -3.32
C THR A 211 42.71 -6.42 -4.41
N ARG A 212 42.32 -5.99 -5.63
CA ARG A 212 43.27 -5.62 -6.71
C ARG A 212 43.01 -4.20 -7.21
N ARG A 213 44.06 -3.37 -7.08
CA ARG A 213 44.21 -1.98 -7.55
C ARG A 213 44.80 -1.96 -8.97
N PRO A 214 44.47 -0.95 -9.81
CA PRO A 214 45.41 -0.47 -10.83
C PRO A 214 45.74 1.04 -10.70
N PRO A 215 46.81 1.49 -11.38
CA PRO A 215 47.54 2.73 -11.09
C PRO A 215 47.10 3.94 -11.91
N ALA A 216 47.52 5.12 -11.44
CA ALA A 216 47.44 6.41 -12.11
C ALA A 216 48.73 6.71 -12.88
N THR A 217 48.62 7.33 -14.07
CA THR A 217 49.62 8.24 -14.65
C THR A 217 49.08 8.92 -15.91
N GLY A 218 49.39 10.22 -16.10
CA GLY A 218 49.16 10.91 -17.37
C GLY A 218 49.17 12.44 -17.30
N ARG A 219 50.34 13.04 -17.08
CA ARG A 219 50.63 14.48 -17.18
C ARG A 219 51.23 14.78 -18.57
N ALA A 220 50.73 15.78 -19.30
CA ALA A 220 51.53 16.72 -20.11
C ALA A 220 50.65 17.76 -20.84
N THR A 221 50.91 19.03 -20.56
CA THR A 221 50.67 20.22 -21.41
C THR A 221 51.66 20.27 -22.57
N PRO A 222 51.34 20.96 -23.69
CA PRO A 222 51.98 22.26 -23.87
C PRO A 222 51.10 23.37 -24.48
N SER A 223 51.58 24.57 -24.21
CA SER A 223 51.21 25.91 -24.68
C SER A 223 51.23 26.09 -26.21
N ALA A 224 50.29 26.88 -26.73
CA ALA A 224 50.56 27.82 -27.82
C ALA A 224 49.49 28.93 -27.84
N SER A 225 49.96 30.16 -27.62
CA SER A 225 49.24 31.42 -27.87
C SER A 225 49.47 31.85 -29.33
N PRO A 226 48.45 32.40 -30.01
CA PRO A 226 48.71 33.63 -30.76
C PRO A 226 47.63 34.72 -30.58
N THR A 227 48.15 35.90 -30.28
CA THR A 227 47.79 37.29 -30.58
C THR A 227 46.38 37.62 -31.17
N PRO A 228 45.72 38.69 -30.65
CA PRO A 228 44.40 39.15 -31.10
C PRO A 228 44.49 40.10 -32.31
N THR A 229 43.49 40.07 -33.20
CA THR A 229 42.87 41.23 -33.87
C THR A 229 41.86 40.73 -34.92
N ALA A 230 40.57 41.03 -34.71
CA ALA A 230 39.65 41.57 -35.71
C ALA A 230 38.24 41.64 -35.11
N THR A 231 37.76 42.85 -34.87
CA THR A 231 36.34 43.14 -34.63
C THR A 231 35.55 42.94 -35.92
N PRO A 232 34.38 42.27 -35.86
CA PRO A 232 33.22 42.88 -36.50
C PRO A 232 31.92 42.74 -35.67
N GLY A 233 31.13 43.81 -35.70
CA GLY A 233 29.66 43.78 -35.76
C GLY A 233 28.91 43.14 -34.59
N ARG A 234 28.43 43.99 -33.66
CA ARG A 234 27.29 43.66 -32.78
C ARG A 234 26.06 43.37 -33.64
N THR A 235 25.84 42.11 -33.96
CA THR A 235 24.53 41.60 -34.37
C THR A 235 23.85 41.13 -33.09
N ARG A 236 22.69 41.68 -32.74
CA ARG A 236 21.87 41.18 -31.63
C ARG A 236 21.55 39.71 -31.93
N SER A 237 22.16 38.79 -31.16
CA SER A 237 21.76 37.39 -31.17
C SER A 237 20.28 37.29 -30.85
N PRO A 238 19.52 36.44 -31.56
CA PRO A 238 18.17 36.11 -31.17
C PRO A 238 18.21 35.52 -29.77
N SER A 239 17.35 36.04 -28.89
CA SER A 239 17.12 35.50 -27.55
C SER A 239 16.80 34.02 -27.68
N ALA A 240 17.73 33.15 -27.30
CA ALA A 240 17.51 31.70 -27.33
C ALA A 240 16.28 31.40 -26.46
N ALA A 241 15.29 30.73 -27.06
CA ALA A 241 14.14 30.27 -26.30
C ALA A 241 14.66 29.38 -25.14
N PRO A 242 14.09 29.50 -23.92
CA PRO A 242 14.49 28.63 -22.82
C PRO A 242 14.30 27.18 -23.24
N VAL A 243 15.34 26.37 -23.04
CA VAL A 243 15.28 24.94 -23.32
C VAL A 243 14.25 24.34 -22.36
N ALA A 244 13.23 23.69 -22.91
CA ALA A 244 12.24 22.98 -22.12
C ALA A 244 12.89 21.73 -21.48
N LEU A 245 12.79 21.64 -20.16
CA LEU A 245 13.14 20.42 -19.44
C LEU A 245 12.12 19.33 -19.74
N THR A 246 12.56 18.08 -19.67
CA THR A 246 11.67 16.92 -19.77
C THR A 246 11.67 16.19 -18.44
N ALA A 247 10.50 15.64 -18.08
CA ALA A 247 10.36 14.83 -16.88
C ALA A 247 9.67 13.51 -17.19
N ARG A 248 10.09 12.45 -16.49
CA ARG A 248 9.45 11.15 -16.50
C ARG A 248 9.11 10.75 -15.07
N TYR A 249 7.88 10.27 -14.89
CA TYR A 249 7.40 9.72 -13.64
C TYR A 249 7.31 8.18 -13.74
N GLU A 250 7.59 7.50 -12.63
CA GLU A 250 7.38 6.06 -12.49
C GLU A 250 7.04 5.70 -11.03
N THR A 251 6.08 4.80 -10.83
CA THR A 251 5.87 4.14 -9.54
C THR A 251 6.82 2.94 -9.45
N VAL A 252 7.80 3.01 -8.55
CA VAL A 252 8.88 2.00 -8.46
C VAL A 252 8.63 0.93 -7.39
N ALA A 253 7.66 1.14 -6.50
CA ALA A 253 7.25 0.13 -5.52
C ALA A 253 5.87 0.45 -4.95
N ASP A 254 5.00 -0.56 -4.94
CA ASP A 254 3.74 -0.54 -4.21
C ASP A 254 3.98 -0.87 -2.74
N ARG A 255 3.23 -0.21 -1.86
CA ARG A 255 3.28 -0.41 -0.42
C ARG A 255 1.86 -0.55 0.11
N VAL A 256 1.74 -1.21 1.25
CA VAL A 256 0.48 -1.48 1.94
C VAL A 256 -0.35 -0.20 2.18
N PHE A 257 0.25 1.00 2.23
CA PHE A 257 -0.48 2.28 2.42
C PHE A 257 0.05 3.42 1.55
N GLY A 258 0.33 3.12 0.28
CA GLY A 258 0.77 4.09 -0.70
C GLY A 258 1.85 3.51 -1.60
N TYR A 259 2.74 4.34 -2.11
CA TYR A 259 3.71 3.92 -3.11
C TYR A 259 4.97 4.74 -3.05
N ARG A 260 6.02 4.28 -3.73
CA ARG A 260 7.24 5.06 -3.96
C ARG A 260 7.23 5.61 -5.37
N GLY A 261 7.21 6.92 -5.48
CA GLY A 261 7.37 7.63 -6.74
C GLY A 261 8.85 7.90 -7.06
N GLU A 262 9.18 7.80 -8.33
CA GLU A 262 10.43 8.28 -8.90
C GLU A 262 10.13 9.30 -10.00
N LEU A 263 10.76 10.47 -9.92
CA LEU A 263 10.69 11.52 -10.92
C LEU A 263 12.09 11.77 -11.46
N VAL A 264 12.30 11.56 -12.75
CA VAL A 264 13.56 11.84 -13.44
C VAL A 264 13.39 13.10 -14.26
N VAL A 265 14.17 14.13 -13.92
CA VAL A 265 14.20 15.41 -14.63
C VAL A 265 15.46 15.46 -15.48
N THR A 266 15.30 15.67 -16.78
CA THR A 266 16.39 15.69 -17.76
C THR A 266 16.50 17.08 -18.39
N ASN A 267 17.73 17.57 -18.51
CA ASN A 267 18.04 18.75 -19.30
C ASN A 267 18.57 18.32 -20.68
N PRO A 268 17.73 18.28 -21.73
CA PRO A 268 18.19 17.93 -23.08
C PRO A 268 18.97 19.06 -23.75
N GLY A 269 18.99 20.25 -23.16
CA GLY A 269 19.59 21.44 -23.73
C GLY A 269 21.11 21.48 -23.61
N PRO A 270 21.76 22.32 -24.42
CA PRO A 270 23.21 22.52 -24.37
C PRO A 270 23.66 23.43 -23.21
N THR A 271 22.73 24.00 -22.44
CA THR A 271 23.02 24.99 -21.39
C THR A 271 22.29 24.64 -20.10
N VAL A 272 22.91 24.99 -18.96
CA VAL A 272 22.23 24.97 -17.65
C VAL A 272 21.18 26.09 -17.66
N GLY A 273 19.91 25.72 -17.44
CA GLY A 273 18.78 26.63 -17.40
C GLY A 273 18.56 27.29 -16.03
N ALA A 274 17.35 27.78 -15.80
CA ALA A 274 16.88 28.17 -14.48
C ALA A 274 16.48 26.96 -13.64
N ASP A 275 16.49 27.11 -12.32
CA ASP A 275 16.00 26.08 -11.38
C ASP A 275 14.64 25.55 -11.82
N TRP A 276 14.46 24.24 -11.64
CA TRP A 276 13.28 23.55 -12.15
C TRP A 276 12.22 23.39 -11.06
N ALA A 277 10.96 23.37 -11.48
CA ALA A 277 9.84 23.06 -10.61
C ALA A 277 8.95 21.98 -11.22
N ALA A 278 8.76 20.88 -10.49
CA ALA A 278 7.83 19.82 -10.87
C ALA A 278 6.67 19.73 -9.89
N THR A 279 5.45 19.73 -10.40
CA THR A 279 4.23 19.56 -9.61
C THR A 279 3.62 18.19 -9.84
N VAL A 280 3.47 17.43 -8.77
CA VAL A 280 2.75 16.15 -8.75
C VAL A 280 1.41 16.34 -8.04
N THR A 281 0.33 15.87 -8.64
CA THR A 281 -1.03 15.94 -8.07
C THR A 281 -1.42 14.58 -7.50
N LEU A 282 -1.68 14.50 -6.20
CA LEU A 282 -2.03 13.27 -5.49
C LEU A 282 -3.56 13.09 -5.31
N GLY A 283 -3.95 11.95 -4.75
CA GLY A 283 -5.30 11.71 -4.23
C GLY A 283 -5.65 12.60 -3.04
N GLY A 284 -6.94 12.72 -2.73
CA GLY A 284 -7.40 13.49 -1.57
C GLY A 284 -6.92 12.84 -0.27
N GLY A 285 -6.32 13.62 0.63
CA GLY A 285 -5.78 13.12 1.90
C GLY A 285 -4.42 12.41 1.80
N ALA A 286 -3.87 12.25 0.59
CA ALA A 286 -2.53 11.72 0.40
C ALA A 286 -1.46 12.69 0.91
N SER A 287 -0.34 12.16 1.42
CA SER A 287 0.77 12.94 1.95
C SER A 287 2.11 12.41 1.45
N VAL A 288 3.06 13.32 1.20
CA VAL A 288 4.44 12.97 0.85
C VAL A 288 5.29 12.89 2.11
N GLY A 289 6.08 11.83 2.20
CA GLY A 289 7.02 11.57 3.29
C GLY A 289 8.46 11.83 2.86
N THR A 290 9.35 10.88 3.12
CA THR A 290 10.77 10.93 2.78
C THR A 290 10.98 11.32 1.32
N VAL A 291 11.65 12.45 1.07
CA VAL A 291 12.05 12.91 -0.27
C VAL A 291 13.57 12.96 -0.36
N ASN A 292 14.13 12.48 -1.47
CA ASN A 292 15.55 12.57 -1.78
C ASN A 292 15.74 13.19 -3.17
N GLY A 293 16.74 14.06 -3.32
CA GLY A 293 17.13 14.64 -4.61
C GLY A 293 16.45 15.94 -5.01
N ALA A 294 15.56 16.48 -4.16
CA ALA A 294 14.90 17.77 -4.36
C ALA A 294 14.45 18.39 -3.03
N GLU A 295 14.24 19.70 -3.04
CA GLU A 295 13.41 20.37 -2.04
C GLU A 295 11.94 20.15 -2.39
N TRP A 296 11.05 20.18 -1.40
CA TRP A 296 9.62 19.95 -1.67
C TRP A 296 8.70 20.70 -0.70
N THR A 297 7.51 21.00 -1.20
CA THR A 297 6.38 21.54 -0.44
C THR A 297 5.09 20.85 -0.87
N GLN A 298 4.13 20.73 0.04
CA GLN A 298 2.82 20.17 -0.28
C GLN A 298 1.70 21.09 0.20
N GLU A 299 0.77 21.39 -0.70
CA GLU A 299 -0.44 22.17 -0.47
C GLU A 299 -1.66 21.35 -0.89
N GLY A 300 -2.35 20.77 0.09
CA GLY A 300 -3.46 19.86 -0.17
C GLY A 300 -3.02 18.68 -1.04
N THR A 301 -3.57 18.58 -2.25
CA THR A 301 -3.26 17.51 -3.21
C THR A 301 -2.09 17.84 -4.14
N ARG A 302 -1.52 19.04 -4.10
CA ARG A 302 -0.38 19.43 -4.97
C ARG A 302 0.92 19.36 -4.20
N VAL A 303 1.88 18.64 -4.76
CA VAL A 303 3.24 18.53 -4.25
C VAL A 303 4.15 19.20 -5.27
N THR A 304 4.94 20.18 -4.84
CA THR A 304 5.91 20.87 -5.69
C THR A 304 7.31 20.47 -5.26
N PHE A 305 8.07 19.90 -6.18
CA PHE A 305 9.48 19.58 -6.05
C PHE A 305 10.31 20.64 -6.78
N THR A 306 11.39 21.10 -6.17
CA THR A 306 12.30 22.09 -6.75
C THR A 306 13.74 21.68 -6.60
N GLY A 307 14.58 22.10 -7.55
CA GLY A 307 16.01 21.88 -7.48
C GLY A 307 16.79 22.62 -8.55
N ALA A 308 18.12 22.56 -8.43
CA ALA A 308 19.02 23.11 -9.43
C ALA A 308 18.91 22.34 -10.75
N THR A 309 18.99 23.05 -11.88
CA THR A 309 18.97 22.43 -13.20
C THR A 309 20.14 21.46 -13.37
N PRO A 310 19.89 20.25 -13.89
CA PRO A 310 20.98 19.38 -14.30
C PRO A 310 21.89 20.04 -15.33
N ALA A 311 23.16 19.64 -15.34
CA ALA A 311 24.09 19.98 -16.42
C ALA A 311 23.50 19.60 -17.79
N ALA A 312 24.02 20.22 -18.86
CA ALA A 312 23.62 19.90 -20.23
C ALA A 312 23.71 18.39 -20.50
N GLY A 313 22.62 17.77 -20.95
CA GLY A 313 22.52 16.32 -21.18
C GLY A 313 22.47 15.46 -19.92
N ALA A 314 22.44 16.04 -18.72
CA ALA A 314 22.35 15.32 -17.46
C ALA A 314 20.91 15.18 -16.97
N SER A 315 20.71 14.32 -15.99
CA SER A 315 19.44 14.12 -15.30
C SER A 315 19.62 14.12 -13.79
N VAL A 316 18.57 14.52 -13.08
CA VAL A 316 18.45 14.35 -11.63
C VAL A 316 17.26 13.44 -11.34
N THR A 317 17.42 12.56 -10.35
CA THR A 317 16.39 11.63 -9.91
C THR A 317 15.89 12.06 -8.54
N VAL A 318 14.59 12.25 -8.44
CA VAL A 318 13.89 12.55 -7.19
C VAL A 318 13.11 11.31 -6.78
N ARG A 319 13.32 10.85 -5.54
CA ARG A 319 12.59 9.71 -4.99
C ARG A 319 11.80 10.14 -3.78
N PHE A 320 10.53 9.77 -3.74
CA PHE A 320 9.66 10.13 -2.64
C PHE A 320 8.68 9.02 -2.29
N ASP A 321 8.37 8.92 -1.00
CA ASP A 321 7.35 8.01 -0.49
C ASP A 321 6.01 8.76 -0.38
N VAL A 322 4.94 8.18 -0.93
CA VAL A 322 3.57 8.68 -0.80
C VAL A 322 2.82 7.78 0.17
N ARG A 323 2.10 8.40 1.10
CA ARG A 323 1.09 7.76 1.94
C ARG A 323 -0.28 8.18 1.43
N ASP A 324 -1.07 7.23 0.97
CA ASP A 324 -2.41 7.51 0.44
C ASP A 324 -3.46 6.82 1.33
N PRO A 325 -4.53 7.53 1.77
CA PRO A 325 -5.61 6.90 2.51
C PRO A 325 -6.45 5.96 1.64
N ASP A 326 -6.41 6.08 0.31
CA ASP A 326 -7.00 5.09 -0.59
C ASP A 326 -6.00 3.94 -0.80
N PRO A 327 -6.28 2.73 -0.29
CA PRO A 327 -5.37 1.60 -0.44
C PRO A 327 -5.27 1.09 -1.88
N LEU A 328 -6.11 1.57 -2.79
CA LEU A 328 -6.07 1.24 -4.21
C LEU A 328 -5.23 2.24 -5.03
N ALA A 329 -4.78 3.34 -4.44
CA ALA A 329 -3.99 4.34 -5.14
C ALA A 329 -2.54 3.83 -5.36
N THR A 330 -2.20 3.54 -6.61
CA THR A 330 -0.86 3.07 -7.04
C THR A 330 -0.06 4.14 -7.80
N ALA A 331 -0.68 5.27 -8.12
CA ALA A 331 -0.06 6.36 -8.88
C ALA A 331 -0.69 7.73 -8.54
N PRO A 332 0.02 8.83 -8.79
CA PRO A 332 -0.56 10.17 -8.71
C PRO A 332 -1.60 10.40 -9.80
N ARG A 333 -2.42 11.43 -9.65
CA ARG A 333 -3.42 11.86 -10.63
C ARG A 333 -2.85 12.69 -11.78
N GLY A 334 -1.64 13.24 -11.60
CA GLY A 334 -0.98 14.06 -12.60
C GLY A 334 0.44 14.42 -12.21
N CYS A 335 1.27 14.76 -13.20
CA CYS A 335 2.62 15.27 -13.03
C CYS A 335 2.93 16.27 -14.14
N THR A 336 3.52 17.40 -13.78
CA THR A 336 4.01 18.40 -14.72
C THR A 336 5.37 18.95 -14.29
N ILE A 337 6.26 19.24 -15.22
CA ILE A 337 7.50 20.01 -15.02
C ILE A 337 7.39 21.35 -15.77
N ASP A 338 7.53 22.46 -15.07
CA ASP A 338 7.39 23.82 -15.62
C ASP A 338 6.11 23.98 -16.48
N GLY A 339 5.02 23.31 -16.07
CA GLY A 339 3.73 23.28 -16.76
C GLY A 339 3.59 22.25 -17.90
N SER A 340 4.66 21.56 -18.28
CA SER A 340 4.62 20.49 -19.30
C SER A 340 4.36 19.12 -18.66
N PRO A 341 3.51 18.25 -19.21
CA PRO A 341 3.21 16.95 -18.61
C PRO A 341 4.42 16.03 -18.56
N CYS A 342 4.58 15.32 -17.46
CA CYS A 342 5.60 14.28 -17.34
C CYS A 342 5.22 13.05 -18.19
N ALA A 343 6.21 12.38 -18.77
CA ALA A 343 6.01 11.08 -19.41
C ALA A 343 5.82 9.96 -18.36
N GLY A 344 5.09 8.89 -18.71
CA GLY A 344 5.01 7.66 -17.91
C GLY A 344 3.89 7.61 -16.85
N LEU A 345 3.05 8.65 -16.78
CA LEU A 345 1.80 8.66 -16.03
C LEU A 345 0.65 8.06 -16.84
#